data_AF-A0A383ES45-F1
#
_entry.id   AF-A0A383ES45-F1
#
_cell.length_a   1.000
_cell.length_b   1.000
_cell.length_c   1.000
_cell.angle_alpha   90.00
_cell.angle_beta   90.00
_cell.angle_gamma   90.00
#
_symmetry.space_group_name_H-M   'P 1'
#
loop_
_entity.id
_entity.type
_entity.pdbx_description
1 polymer ?
#
loop_
_entity_poly.entity_id
_entity_poly.type
_entity_poly.pdbx_seq_one_letter_code
_entity_poly.pdbx_strand_id
1 'polypeptide(L)'
;VASKSAEQAARMAGVFTLYGDEDLKVIDEEEMVMGISVAKWFLDESMGLHSEIGISHRHHKADELLNWLKRLKQDDEQPLLLSELIQLGPRCIRTKKDRDEAVETLSNHGWIKKERWENKNIIQLHPSIRSHSWQV
;
A
#
# COMPACT_ATOMS: atom_id res chain seq x y z
N VAL A 1 -1.74 13.85 14.69
CA VAL A 1 -1.72 12.51 15.34
C VAL A 1 -1.24 12.62 16.79
N ALA A 2 -0.11 13.27 17.08
CA ALA A 2 0.39 13.48 18.45
C ALA A 2 -0.61 14.15 19.41
N SER A 3 -1.23 15.27 19.01
CA SER A 3 -2.20 15.99 19.85
C SER A 3 -3.45 15.15 20.21
N LYS A 4 -3.92 14.30 19.28
CA LYS A 4 -5.04 13.38 19.55
C LYS A 4 -4.65 12.23 20.48
N SER A 5 -3.41 11.74 20.41
CA SER A 5 -2.93 10.65 21.26
C SER A 5 -2.84 11.09 22.73
N ALA A 6 -2.34 12.29 23.00
CA ALA A 6 -2.29 12.85 24.36
C ALA A 6 -3.69 13.05 24.97
N GLU A 7 -4.65 13.53 24.18
CA GLU A 7 -6.06 13.66 24.61
C GLU A 7 -6.68 12.30 24.95
N GLN A 8 -6.41 11.25 24.15
CA GLN A 8 -6.91 9.90 24.44
C GLN A 8 -6.26 9.30 25.68
N ALA A 9 -4.96 9.53 25.88
CA ALA A 9 -4.27 9.11 27.10
C ALA A 9 -4.94 9.71 28.35
N ALA A 10 -5.23 11.02 28.33
CA ALA A 10 -5.92 11.69 29.43
C ALA A 10 -7.34 11.15 29.67
N ARG A 11 -8.10 10.86 28.59
CA ARG A 11 -9.43 10.23 28.74
C ARG A 11 -9.35 8.85 29.39
N MET A 12 -8.42 8.01 28.95
CA MET A 12 -8.24 6.68 29.52
C MET A 12 -7.79 6.75 30.97
N ALA A 13 -6.89 7.67 31.30
CA ALA A 13 -6.48 7.92 32.69
C ALA A 13 -7.67 8.32 33.58
N GLY A 14 -8.57 9.18 33.09
CA GLY A 14 -9.80 9.50 33.79
C GLY A 14 -10.73 8.31 34.00
N VAL A 15 -10.82 7.41 33.01
CA VAL A 15 -11.59 6.16 33.16
C VAL A 15 -10.94 5.23 34.20
N PHE A 16 -9.61 5.11 34.20
CA PHE A 16 -8.90 4.28 35.19
C PHE A 16 -9.05 4.82 36.61
N THR A 17 -9.02 6.14 36.76
CA THR A 17 -9.26 6.82 38.04
C THR A 17 -10.63 6.44 38.61
N LEU A 18 -11.69 6.61 37.81
CA LEU A 18 -13.06 6.28 38.24
C LEU A 18 -13.30 4.78 38.41
N TYR A 19 -12.56 3.94 37.67
CA TYR A 19 -12.65 2.48 37.82
C TYR A 19 -12.02 1.99 39.14
N GLY A 20 -10.94 2.64 39.59
CA GLY A 20 -10.31 2.36 40.87
C GLY A 20 -11.15 2.84 42.06
N ASP A 21 -11.72 4.04 41.96
CA ASP A 21 -12.62 4.64 42.94
C ASP A 21 -13.50 5.72 42.28
N GLU A 22 -14.82 5.53 42.33
CA GLU A 22 -15.80 6.39 41.67
C GLU A 22 -15.90 7.80 42.29
N ASP A 23 -15.41 8.00 43.53
CA ASP A 23 -15.44 9.29 44.21
C ASP A 23 -14.21 10.17 43.89
N LEU A 24 -13.18 9.61 43.23
CA LEU A 24 -11.97 10.35 42.87
C LEU A 24 -12.23 11.33 41.73
N LYS A 25 -11.79 12.58 41.92
CA LYS A 25 -11.99 13.70 40.97
C LYS A 25 -10.70 14.22 40.34
N VAL A 26 -9.56 13.63 40.71
CA VAL A 26 -8.23 14.03 40.25
C VAL A 26 -7.53 12.77 39.75
N ILE A 27 -6.94 12.86 38.57
CA ILE A 27 -6.13 11.81 37.97
C ILE A 27 -4.74 11.88 38.63
N ASP A 28 -4.29 10.80 39.25
CA ASP A 28 -2.94 10.71 39.80
C ASP A 28 -1.93 10.28 38.74
N GLU A 29 -0.64 10.34 39.09
CA GLU A 29 0.46 9.99 38.20
C GLU A 29 0.31 8.56 37.65
N GLU A 30 -0.09 7.60 38.48
CA GLU A 30 -0.20 6.20 38.09
C GLU A 30 -1.24 5.98 36.98
N GLU A 31 -2.45 6.50 37.14
CA GLU A 31 -3.51 6.41 36.13
C GLU A 31 -3.13 7.13 34.85
N MET A 32 -2.42 8.26 34.95
CA MET A 32 -1.92 8.96 33.78
C MET A 32 -0.88 8.14 33.02
N VAL A 33 0.05 7.50 33.73
CA VAL A 33 1.05 6.59 33.12
C VAL A 33 0.37 5.39 32.45
N MET A 34 -0.66 4.82 33.08
CA MET A 34 -1.46 3.75 32.48
C MET A 34 -2.16 4.22 31.20
N GLY A 35 -2.81 5.39 31.23
CA GLY A 35 -3.48 5.99 30.08
C GLY A 35 -2.52 6.24 28.91
N ILE A 36 -1.33 6.77 29.19
CA ILE A 36 -0.27 6.97 28.19
C ILE A 36 0.18 5.64 27.59
N SER A 37 0.37 4.61 28.43
CA SER A 37 0.85 3.30 27.98
C SER A 37 -0.12 2.66 26.99
N VAL A 38 -1.42 2.70 27.27
CA VAL A 38 -2.44 2.18 26.35
C VAL A 38 -2.51 3.01 25.08
N ALA A 39 -2.52 4.35 25.18
CA ALA A 39 -2.58 5.22 24.00
C ALA A 39 -1.39 5.02 23.06
N LYS A 40 -0.19 4.82 23.64
CA LYS A 40 1.03 4.55 22.90
C LYS A 40 0.98 3.20 22.20
N TRP A 41 0.55 2.15 22.89
CA TRP A 41 0.39 0.83 22.28
C TRP A 41 -0.53 0.87 21.05
N PHE A 42 -1.70 1.52 21.15
CA PHE A 42 -2.61 1.67 20.00
C PHE A 42 -2.01 2.49 18.85
N LEU A 43 -1.19 3.50 19.15
CA LEU A 43 -0.51 4.28 18.12
C LEU A 43 0.49 3.43 17.36
N ASP A 44 1.31 2.67 18.09
CA ASP A 44 2.32 1.78 17.52
C ASP A 44 1.65 0.66 16.68
N GLU A 45 0.58 0.06 17.20
CA GLU A 45 -0.20 -0.97 16.50
C GLU A 45 -0.84 -0.42 15.23
N SER A 46 -1.40 0.79 15.30
CA SER A 46 -1.96 1.46 14.13
C SER A 46 -0.88 1.69 13.06
N MET A 47 0.32 2.13 13.44
CA MET A 47 1.43 2.30 12.50
C MET A 47 1.84 0.97 11.85
N GLY A 48 1.83 -0.14 12.59
CA GLY A 48 2.03 -1.49 12.06
C GLY A 48 1.00 -1.87 10.99
N LEU A 49 -0.29 -1.74 11.32
CA LEU A 49 -1.39 -2.05 10.40
C LEU A 49 -1.36 -1.20 9.12
N HIS A 50 -1.01 0.09 9.22
CA HIS A 50 -0.89 0.94 8.04
C HIS A 50 0.23 0.46 7.09
N SER A 51 1.32 -0.10 7.64
CA SER A 51 2.39 -0.70 6.85
C SER A 51 1.88 -1.91 6.05
N GLU A 52 1.14 -2.81 6.71
CA GLU A 52 0.56 -4.00 6.09
C GLU A 52 -0.50 -3.66 5.03
N ILE A 53 -1.37 -2.68 5.32
CA ILE A 53 -2.35 -2.16 4.35
C ILE A 53 -1.63 -1.55 3.14
N GLY A 54 -0.51 -0.86 3.35
CA GLY A 54 0.33 -0.32 2.28
C GLY A 54 0.91 -1.42 1.37
N ILE A 55 1.39 -2.51 1.97
CA ILE A 55 1.89 -3.69 1.24
C ILE A 55 0.75 -4.33 0.44
N SER A 56 -0.42 -4.55 1.04
CA SER A 56 -1.61 -5.09 0.37
C SER A 56 -2.04 -4.23 -0.83
N HIS A 57 -2.07 -2.90 -0.68
CA HIS A 57 -2.38 -1.99 -1.77
C HIS A 57 -1.36 -2.05 -2.92
N ARG A 58 -0.07 -2.18 -2.62
CA ARG A 58 0.97 -2.33 -3.65
C ARG A 58 0.76 -3.63 -4.44
N HIS A 59 0.53 -4.74 -3.75
CA HIS A 59 0.26 -6.03 -4.40
C HIS A 59 -1.01 -5.98 -5.25
N HIS A 60 -2.09 -5.37 -4.75
CA HIS A 60 -3.32 -5.19 -5.52
C HIS A 60 -3.10 -4.39 -6.81
N LYS A 61 -2.33 -3.30 -6.75
CA LYS A 61 -2.01 -2.49 -7.96
C LYS A 61 -1.18 -3.28 -8.98
N ALA A 62 -0.21 -4.06 -8.50
CA ALA A 62 0.59 -4.93 -9.35
C ALA A 62 -0.26 -6.03 -10.01
N ASP A 63 -1.17 -6.66 -9.27
CA ASP A 63 -2.04 -7.71 -9.80
C ASP A 63 -3.04 -7.15 -10.83
N GLU A 64 -3.65 -6.00 -10.57
CA GLU A 64 -4.51 -5.31 -11.54
C GLU A 64 -3.76 -4.95 -12.83
N LEU A 65 -2.51 -4.47 -12.71
CA LEU A 65 -1.66 -4.22 -13.87
C LEU A 65 -1.36 -5.53 -14.62
N LEU A 66 -1.01 -6.61 -13.93
CA LEU A 66 -0.75 -7.90 -14.56
C LEU A 66 -1.99 -8.44 -15.30
N ASN A 67 -3.16 -8.37 -14.67
CA ASN A 67 -4.43 -8.78 -15.28
C ASN A 67 -4.79 -7.92 -16.49
N TRP A 68 -4.49 -6.62 -16.45
CA TRP A 68 -4.63 -5.75 -17.61
C TRP A 68 -3.67 -6.15 -18.74
N LEU A 69 -2.39 -6.40 -18.44
CA LEU A 69 -1.39 -6.83 -19.43
C LEU A 69 -1.76 -8.17 -20.09
N LYS A 70 -2.29 -9.14 -19.32
CA LYS A 70 -2.79 -10.42 -19.85
C LYS A 70 -3.93 -10.25 -20.86
N ARG A 71 -4.76 -9.20 -20.68
CA ARG A 71 -5.88 -8.89 -21.58
C ARG A 71 -5.46 -8.04 -22.78
N LEU A 72 -4.28 -7.42 -22.72
CA LEU A 72 -3.77 -6.57 -23.78
C LEU A 72 -3.36 -7.46 -24.96
N LYS A 73 -4.04 -7.28 -26.10
CA LYS A 73 -3.56 -7.83 -27.38
C LYS A 73 -2.44 -6.95 -27.90
N GLN A 74 -1.24 -7.17 -27.38
CA GLN A 74 -0.05 -6.45 -27.81
C GLN A 74 0.48 -7.10 -29.09
N ASP A 75 0.68 -6.29 -30.12
CA ASP A 75 1.41 -6.70 -31.32
C ASP A 75 2.88 -6.98 -30.95
N ASP A 76 3.45 -8.08 -31.44
CA ASP A 76 4.84 -8.43 -31.18
C ASP A 76 5.82 -7.40 -31.80
N GLU A 77 5.36 -6.67 -32.82
CA GLU A 77 6.15 -5.66 -33.54
C GLU A 77 6.27 -4.32 -32.78
N GLN A 78 5.39 -4.04 -31.80
CA GLN A 78 5.40 -2.78 -31.06
C GLN A 78 5.55 -2.98 -29.55
N PRO A 79 6.70 -2.57 -28.95
CA PRO A 79 6.90 -2.68 -27.52
C PRO A 79 6.08 -1.63 -26.77
N LEU A 80 5.45 -2.05 -25.66
CA LEU A 80 4.64 -1.17 -24.82
C LEU A 80 5.51 -0.13 -24.12
N LEU A 81 5.21 1.15 -24.28
CA LEU A 81 5.96 2.22 -23.63
C LEU A 81 5.55 2.35 -22.16
N LEU A 82 6.54 2.61 -21.30
CA LEU A 82 6.30 2.84 -19.88
C LEU A 82 5.40 4.06 -19.62
N SER A 83 5.41 5.05 -20.52
CA SER A 83 4.51 6.22 -20.48
C SER A 83 3.07 5.89 -20.85
N GLU A 84 2.83 4.88 -21.69
CA GLU A 84 1.49 4.48 -22.11
C GLU A 84 0.72 3.81 -20.98
N LEU A 85 1.41 3.20 -20.00
CA LEU A 85 0.76 2.62 -18.82
C LEU A 85 -0.11 3.61 -18.05
N ILE A 86 0.29 4.89 -17.98
CA ILE A 86 -0.50 5.91 -17.28
C ILE A 86 -1.77 6.26 -18.07
N GLN A 87 -1.70 6.21 -19.41
CA GLN A 87 -2.79 6.60 -20.29
C GLN A 87 -3.79 5.46 -20.55
N LEU A 88 -3.27 4.26 -20.83
CA LEU A 88 -4.03 3.09 -21.27
C LEU A 88 -4.27 2.07 -20.14
N GLY A 89 -3.39 2.05 -19.14
CA GLY A 89 -3.41 1.07 -18.06
C GLY A 89 -4.58 1.24 -17.08
N PRO A 90 -4.67 0.35 -16.09
CA PRO A 90 -5.77 0.36 -15.12
C PRO A 90 -5.76 1.63 -14.28
N ARG A 91 -6.96 2.03 -13.82
CA ARG A 91 -7.16 3.31 -13.09
C ARG A 91 -6.26 3.45 -11.87
N CYS A 92 -5.94 2.34 -11.21
CA CYS A 92 -5.15 2.29 -9.97
C CYS A 92 -3.66 2.66 -10.14
N ILE A 93 -3.15 2.77 -11.38
CA ILE A 93 -1.75 3.13 -11.67
C ILE A 93 -1.60 4.46 -12.43
N ARG A 94 -2.63 5.31 -12.48
CA ARG A 94 -2.57 6.58 -13.24
C ARG A 94 -1.61 7.62 -12.67
N THR A 95 -1.10 7.43 -11.45
CA THR A 95 -0.05 8.29 -10.90
C THR A 95 1.32 7.70 -11.23
N LYS A 96 2.33 8.56 -11.42
CA LYS A 96 3.70 8.11 -11.68
C LYS A 96 4.21 7.17 -10.58
N LYS A 97 3.95 7.54 -9.31
CA LYS A 97 4.34 6.74 -8.14
C LYS A 97 3.73 5.34 -8.18
N ASP A 98 2.41 5.25 -8.40
CA ASP A 98 1.72 3.96 -8.40
C ASP A 98 2.12 3.06 -9.57
N ARG A 99 2.33 3.67 -10.75
CA ARG A 99 2.88 2.96 -11.90
C ARG A 99 4.27 2.42 -11.61
N ASP A 100 5.15 3.25 -11.05
CA ASP A 100 6.53 2.85 -10.76
C ASP A 100 6.58 1.71 -9.73
N GLU A 101 5.78 1.80 -8.67
CA GLU A 101 5.68 0.73 -7.66
C GLU A 101 5.10 -0.57 -8.22
N ALA A 102 4.05 -0.51 -9.04
CA ALA A 102 3.45 -1.68 -9.65
C ALA A 102 4.40 -2.34 -10.67
N VAL A 103 5.07 -1.54 -11.52
CA VAL A 103 6.06 -2.02 -12.49
C VAL A 103 7.25 -2.64 -11.79
N GLU A 104 7.75 -2.02 -10.72
CA GLU A 104 8.85 -2.58 -9.92
C GLU A 104 8.47 -3.92 -9.30
N THR A 105 7.26 -4.01 -8.72
CA THR A 105 6.75 -5.25 -8.13
C THR A 105 6.69 -6.36 -9.19
N LEU A 106 6.11 -6.10 -10.36
CA LEU A 106 6.04 -7.09 -11.44
C LEU A 106 7.42 -7.44 -12.01
N SER A 107 8.36 -6.49 -12.06
CA SER A 107 9.73 -6.74 -12.50
C SER A 107 10.47 -7.65 -11.52
N ASN A 108 10.32 -7.43 -10.21
CA ASN A 108 10.92 -8.25 -9.17
C ASN A 108 10.38 -9.69 -9.17
N HIS A 109 9.12 -9.87 -9.53
CA HIS A 109 8.50 -11.19 -9.71
C HIS A 109 8.77 -11.82 -11.09
N GLY A 110 9.52 -11.16 -11.98
CA GLY A 110 9.92 -11.71 -13.29
C GLY A 110 8.82 -11.69 -14.36
N TRP A 111 7.70 -11.01 -14.11
CA TRP A 111 6.59 -10.92 -15.07
C TRP A 111 6.89 -9.94 -16.21
N ILE A 112 7.65 -8.89 -15.92
CA ILE A 112 8.01 -7.86 -16.91
C ILE A 112 9.48 -7.49 -16.79
N LYS A 113 10.04 -6.93 -17.87
CA LYS A 113 11.40 -6.39 -17.90
C LYS A 113 11.38 -4.97 -18.46
N LYS A 114 12.04 -4.05 -17.77
CA LYS A 114 12.24 -2.67 -18.24
C LYS A 114 13.44 -2.64 -19.18
N GLU A 115 13.22 -2.18 -20.41
CA GLU A 115 14.29 -2.02 -21.40
C GLU A 115 14.24 -0.64 -22.05
N ARG A 116 15.31 -0.25 -22.73
CA ARG A 116 15.39 1.00 -23.48
C ARG A 116 15.43 0.69 -24.97
N TRP A 117 14.47 1.22 -25.71
CA TRP A 117 14.37 1.06 -27.16
C TRP A 117 14.16 2.42 -27.81
N GLU A 118 15.00 2.76 -28.80
CA GLU A 118 15.00 4.05 -29.49
C GLU A 118 14.92 5.26 -28.54
N ASN A 119 15.75 5.24 -27.49
CA ASN A 119 15.81 6.27 -26.43
C ASN A 119 14.57 6.36 -25.52
N LYS A 120 13.57 5.49 -25.67
CA LYS A 120 12.36 5.41 -24.83
C LYS A 120 12.43 4.22 -23.88
N ASN A 121 11.74 4.33 -22.74
CA ASN A 121 11.60 3.22 -21.79
C ASN A 121 10.40 2.36 -22.21
N ILE A 122 10.66 1.08 -22.46
CA ILE A 122 9.68 0.08 -22.85
C ILE A 122 9.56 -1.00 -21.77
N ILE A 123 8.44 -1.71 -21.82
CA ILE A 123 8.16 -2.88 -20.99
C ILE A 123 8.09 -4.08 -21.92
N GLN A 124 8.96 -5.05 -21.66
CA GLN A 124 8.86 -6.38 -22.25
C GLN A 124 8.09 -7.29 -21.31
N LEU A 125 7.09 -7.97 -21.86
CA LEU A 125 6.29 -8.96 -21.15
C LEU A 125 6.97 -10.32 -21.20
N HIS A 126 6.97 -11.03 -20.08
CA HIS A 126 7.44 -12.40 -20.04
C HIS A 126 6.55 -13.30 -20.93
N PRO A 127 7.11 -14.30 -21.65
CA PRO A 127 6.34 -15.14 -22.58
C PRO A 127 5.13 -15.86 -21.95
N SER A 128 5.21 -16.22 -20.67
CA SER A 128 4.09 -16.87 -19.94
C SER A 128 2.84 -16.00 -19.77
N ILE A 129 2.96 -14.67 -19.98
CA ILE A 129 1.82 -13.75 -19.99
C ILE A 129 1.16 -13.74 -21.37
N ARG A 130 1.95 -13.92 -22.44
CA ARG A 130 1.48 -13.92 -23.83
C ARG A 130 0.75 -15.22 -24.20
N SER A 131 0.94 -16.31 -23.43
CA SER A 131 0.29 -17.60 -23.69
C SER A 131 -1.18 -17.62 -23.26
N HIS A 132 -2.04 -16.96 -24.04
CA HIS A 132 -3.47 -17.31 -24.16
C HIS A 132 -3.98 -17.23 -25.61
N SER A 133 -3.08 -17.16 -26.60
CA SER A 133 -3.43 -17.40 -27.99
C SER A 133 -3.14 -18.87 -28.34
N TRP A 134 -4.18 -19.54 -28.85
CA TRP A 134 -4.23 -20.87 -29.47
C TRP A 134 -4.46 -22.09 -28.54
N GLN A 135 -5.74 -22.40 -28.30
CA GLN A 135 -6.24 -23.72 -28.71
C GLN A 135 -7.58 -23.57 -29.44
N VAL A 136 -7.63 -24.35 -30.52
CA VAL A 136 -8.60 -24.55 -31.62
C VAL A 136 -10.06 -24.61 -31.19
#